data_AF-A0A150FAY1-F1
#
_entry.id   AF-A0A150FAY1-F1
#
_cell.length_a   1.000
_cell.length_b   1.000
_cell.length_c   1.000
_cell.angle_alpha   90.00
_cell.angle_beta   90.00
_cell.angle_gamma   90.00
#
_symmetry.space_group_name_H-M   'P 1'
#
loop_
_entity.id
_entity.type
_entity.pdbx_description
1 polymer ?
#
loop_
_entity_poly.entity_id
_entity_poly.type
_entity_poly.pdbx_seq_one_letter_code
_entity_poly.pdbx_strand_id
1 'polypeptide(L)' 'MIILDQEVFVKSTGEPGIVVAIYPETNSIELCYYDGTYDERRMDDILGGDQLVASYNKK' A
#
# COMPACT_ATOMS: atom_id res chain seq x y z
N MET A 1 -6.51 -8.32 -0.35
CA MET A 1 -5.66 -8.63 -1.53
C MET A 1 -5.13 -7.30 -2.07
N ILE A 2 -3.83 -7.15 -2.28
CA ILE A 2 -3.25 -5.93 -2.88
C ILE A 2 -3.16 -6.15 -4.39
N ILE A 3 -3.63 -5.17 -5.17
CA ILE A 3 -3.55 -5.18 -6.64
C ILE A 3 -2.87 -3.91 -7.15
N LEU A 4 -2.44 -3.94 -8.41
CA LEU A 4 -1.89 -2.76 -9.10
C LEU A 4 -2.95 -1.65 -9.21
N ASP A 5 -2.49 -0.41 -9.31
CA ASP A 5 -3.31 0.80 -9.40
C ASP A 5 -4.25 1.01 -8.20
N GLN A 6 -4.02 0.27 -7.11
CA GLN A 6 -4.75 0.43 -5.87
C GLN A 6 -4.07 1.48 -4.99
N GLU A 7 -4.86 2.35 -4.37
CA GLU A 7 -4.37 3.20 -3.29
C GLU A 7 -4.23 2.38 -1.99
N VAL A 8 -3.11 2.59 -1.31
CA VAL A 8 -2.77 2.00 -0.02
C VAL A 8 -2.11 3.03 0.88
N PHE A 9 -2.11 2.78 2.19
CA PHE A 9 -1.42 3.61 3.17
C PHE A 9 -0.20 2.89 3.74
N VAL A 10 0.88 3.62 3.96
CA VAL A 10 2.07 3.07 4.63
C VAL A 10 1.91 3.25 6.14
N LYS A 11 2.02 2.17 6.92
CA LYS A 11 1.85 2.20 8.40
C LYS A 11 2.86 3.10 9.08
N SER A 12 4.12 3.04 8.62
CA SER A 12 5.24 3.76 9.23
C SER A 12 5.20 5.28 9.03
N THR A 13 4.65 5.75 7.91
CA THR A 13 4.60 7.19 7.58
C THR A 13 3.20 7.78 7.63
N GLY A 14 2.16 6.95 7.47
CA GLY A 14 0.77 7.41 7.30
C GLY A 14 0.46 7.95 5.90
N GLU A 15 1.44 7.94 4.99
CA GLU A 15 1.30 8.51 3.65
C GLU A 15 0.54 7.55 2.71
N PRO A 16 -0.38 8.08 1.88
CA PRO A 16 -1.03 7.31 0.83
C PRO A 16 -0.13 7.20 -0.42
N GLY A 17 -0.13 6.03 -1.04
CA GLY A 17 0.57 5.77 -2.30
C GLY A 17 -0.21 4.80 -3.20
N ILE A 18 0.06 4.88 -4.50
CA ILE A 18 -0.52 3.98 -5.51
C ILE A 18 0.44 2.83 -5.78
N VAL A 19 -0.06 1.59 -5.75
CA VAL A 19 0.73 0.40 -6.06
C VAL A 19 1.03 0.33 -7.55
N VAL A 20 2.31 0.48 -7.93
CA VAL A 20 2.75 0.45 -9.34
C VAL A 20 3.46 -0.84 -9.71
N ALA A 21 4.02 -1.55 -8.74
CA ALA A 21 4.60 -2.87 -8.94
C ALA A 21 4.45 -3.74 -7.68
N ILE A 22 4.41 -5.05 -7.88
CA ILE A 22 4.34 -6.04 -6.81
C ILE A 22 5.48 -7.03 -7.02
N TYR A 23 6.30 -7.23 -5.99
CA TYR A 23 7.45 -8.12 -6.00
C TYR A 23 7.26 -9.26 -4.98
N PRO A 24 6.65 -10.39 -5.38
CA PRO A 24 6.38 -11.52 -4.48
C PRO A 24 7.66 -12.15 -3.93
N GLU A 25 8.73 -12.17 -4.74
CA GLU A 25 10.05 -12.75 -4.40
C GLU A 25 10.66 -12.11 -3.14
N THR A 26 10.46 -10.80 -2.98
CA THR A 26 11.01 -9.98 -1.87
C THR A 26 9.97 -9.60 -0.83
N ASN A 27 8.71 -10.01 -1.02
CA ASN A 27 7.56 -9.62 -0.20
C ASN A 27 7.44 -8.08 -0.07
N SER A 28 7.65 -7.39 -1.20
CA SER A 28 7.59 -5.93 -1.29
C SER A 28 6.72 -5.46 -2.46
N ILE A 29 6.37 -4.18 -2.44
CA ILE A 29 5.64 -3.48 -3.47
C ILE A 29 6.31 -2.13 -3.73
N GLU A 30 6.15 -1.62 -4.93
CA GLU A 30 6.58 -0.27 -5.28
C GLU A 30 5.37 0.67 -5.26
N LEU A 31 5.54 1.80 -4.58
CA LEU A 31 4.54 2.84 -4.45
C LEU A 31 4.96 4.07 -5.24
N CYS A 32 3.98 4.72 -5.87
CA CYS A 32 4.08 6.09 -6.35
C CYS A 32 3.28 7.00 -5.42
N TYR A 33 3.94 7.97 -4.81
CA TYR A 33 3.31 8.97 -3.94
C TYR A 33 2.82 10.18 -4.74
N TYR A 34 1.95 10.99 -4.12
CA TYR A 34 1.38 12.18 -4.77
C TYR A 34 2.40 13.29 -5.06
N ASP A 35 3.56 13.27 -4.40
CA ASP A 35 4.67 14.19 -4.70
C ASP A 35 5.52 13.72 -5.90
N GLY A 36 5.16 12.59 -6.52
CA GLY A 36 5.86 12.01 -7.67
C GLY A 36 7.08 11.16 -7.29
N THR A 37 7.31 10.91 -6.01
CA THR A 37 8.37 10.02 -5.56
C THR A 37 7.96 8.55 -5.62
N TYR A 38 8.95 7.68 -5.85
CA TYR A 38 8.79 6.24 -5.89
C TYR A 38 9.57 5.61 -4.75
N ASP A 39 8.98 4.59 -4.13
CA ASP A 39 9.54 3.94 -2.95
C ASP A 39 9.10 2.49 -2.84
N GLU A 40 10.04 1.61 -2.53
CA GLU A 40 9.76 0.19 -2.31
C GLU A 40 9.47 -0.07 -0.83
N ARG A 41 8.33 -0.71 -0.55
CA ARG A 41 7.87 -1.01 0.79
C ARG A 41 7.55 -2.49 0.97
N ARG A 42 7.83 -3.00 2.17
CA ARG A 42 7.42 -4.37 2.52
C ARG A 42 5.91 -4.44 2.64
N MET A 43 5.31 -5.53 2.17
CA MET A 43 3.85 -5.72 2.24
C MET A 43 3.29 -5.60 3.67
N ASP A 44 4.04 -6.02 4.68
CA ASP A 44 3.63 -5.91 6.09
C ASP A 44 3.53 -4.45 6.59
N ASP A 45 4.19 -3.49 5.93
CA ASP A 45 4.12 -2.06 6.24
C ASP A 45 2.95 -1.36 5.51
N ILE A 46 2.11 -2.12 4.79
CA ILE A 46 1.03 -1.59 3.96
C ILE A 46 -0.33 -1.86 4.59
N LEU A 47 -1.21 -0.85 4.53
CA LEU A 47 -2.62 -0.89 4.88
C LEU A 47 -3.45 -0.71 3.60
N GLY A 48 -4.07 -1.78 3.13
CA GLY A 48 -4.92 -1.72 1.94
C GLY A 48 -5.49 -3.07 1.50
N GLY A 49 -6.51 -3.04 0.66
CA GLY A 49 -6.98 -4.20 -0.12
C GLY A 49 -7.95 -5.16 0.57
N ASP A 50 -8.39 -4.88 1.80
CA ASP A 50 -9.57 -5.45 2.50
C ASP A 50 -9.63 -4.93 3.94
N GLN A 51 -8.46 -4.62 4.51
CA GLN A 51 -8.29 -4.29 5.93
C GLN A 51 -8.89 -2.92 6.30
N LEU A 52 -8.93 -1.96 5.38
CA LEU A 52 -9.61 -0.67 5.58
C LEU A 52 -11.14 -0.80 5.52
N VAL A 53 -11.69 -1.68 4.67
CA VAL A 53 -13.14 -1.93 4.60
C VAL A 53 -13.63 -2.58 5.90
N ALA A 54 -12.86 -3.52 6.45
CA ALA A 54 -13.17 -4.15 7.73
C ALA A 54 -13.01 -3.20 8.95
N SER A 55 -12.11 -2.20 8.85
CA SER A 55 -11.88 -1.22 9.91
C SER A 55 -12.91 -0.08 9.89
N TYR A 56 -13.39 0.31 8.71
CA TYR A 56 -14.38 1.39 8.54
C TYR A 56 -15.80 0.92 8.88
N ASN A 57 -16.15 -0.33 8.59
CA ASN A 57 -17.48 -0.91 8.90
C ASN A 57 -17.65 -1.35 10.38
N LYS A 58 -16.69 -1.05 11.25
CA LYS A 58 -16.77 -1.29 12.71
C LYS A 58 -17.11 -0.03 13.53
N LYS A 59 -17.46 1.08 12.88
CA LYS A 59 -17.97 2.29 13.53
C LYS A 59 -19.46 2.47 13.29
#